data_AF-A0A170YVS2-F1
#
_entry.id   AF-A0A170YVS2-F1
#
_cell.length_a   1.000
_cell.length_b   1.000
_cell.length_c   1.000
_cell.angle_alpha   90.00
_cell.angle_beta   90.00
_cell.angle_gamma   90.00
#
_symmetry.space_group_name_H-M   'P 1'
#
loop_
_entity.id
_entity.type
_entity.pdbx_description
1 polymer ?
#
loop_
_entity_poly.entity_id
_entity_poly.type
_entity_poly.pdbx_seq_one_letter_code
_entity_poly.pdbx_strand_id
1 'polypeptide(L)'
;IRTITLPREVKRPNTLIANFIFDEQNTDFSTSAHASCDNMYVYMADTTNPGIIVYDAARDSAWRLQHPKMYPDPDYGTYRVAGEYYSLMDGILGLAVAASHNFQKSLYFQAFASTRLFSVPIAELLRGPNPGDDSDLPVTLAGHKSSQSAALCTDFRDGSLVFSPVTETA
;
A
#
# COMPACT_ATOMS: atom_id res chain seq x y z
N ILE A 1 -9.53 4.29 24.11
CA ILE A 1 -8.33 3.84 23.37
C ILE A 1 -8.63 2.43 22.86
N ARG A 2 -8.58 2.19 21.54
CA ARG A 2 -8.73 0.85 20.94
C ARG A 2 -7.33 0.29 20.67
N THR A 3 -7.05 -0.91 21.15
CA THR A 3 -5.79 -1.61 20.89
C THR A 3 -6.10 -2.79 19.98
N ILE A 4 -5.36 -2.88 18.87
CA ILE A 4 -5.55 -3.93 17.87
C ILE A 4 -4.29 -4.79 17.89
N THR A 5 -4.48 -6.11 18.00
CA THR A 5 -3.39 -7.07 17.89
C THR A 5 -3.56 -7.85 16.60
N LEU A 6 -2.65 -7.65 15.64
CA LEU A 6 -2.73 -8.39 14.39
C LEU A 6 -2.58 -9.90 14.63
N PRO A 7 -3.47 -10.72 14.04
CA PRO A 7 -3.39 -12.18 14.14
C PRO A 7 -2.05 -12.73 13.65
N ARG A 8 -1.67 -13.93 14.08
CA ARG A 8 -0.36 -14.50 13.71
C ARG A 8 -0.32 -14.91 12.25
N GLU A 9 -1.45 -15.30 11.68
CA GLU A 9 -1.64 -15.75 10.31
C GLU A 9 -1.40 -14.65 9.26
N VAL A 10 -1.56 -13.38 9.60
CA VAL A 10 -1.25 -12.25 8.70
C VAL A 10 0.18 -11.75 8.84
N LYS A 11 0.87 -12.14 9.92
CA LYS A 11 2.28 -11.84 10.15
C LYS A 11 3.17 -12.96 9.63
N ARG A 12 4.42 -12.62 9.36
CA ARG A 12 5.49 -13.55 9.01
C ARG A 12 6.68 -13.30 9.95
N PRO A 13 7.63 -14.25 10.06
CA PRO A 13 8.89 -13.98 10.73
C PRO A 13 9.52 -12.71 10.16
N ASN A 14 9.98 -11.81 11.04
CA ASN A 14 10.60 -10.53 10.67
C ASN A 14 9.71 -9.57 9.87
N THR A 15 8.37 -9.70 9.94
CA THR A 15 7.43 -8.69 9.39
C THR A 15 7.84 -7.28 9.82
N LEU A 16 7.93 -6.38 8.84
CA LEU A 16 8.20 -4.96 9.05
C LEU A 16 7.06 -4.16 8.42
N ILE A 17 6.09 -3.76 9.25
CA ILE A 17 4.98 -2.93 8.79
C ILE A 17 5.44 -1.47 8.77
N ALA A 18 5.69 -0.94 7.58
CA ALA A 18 6.36 0.35 7.43
C ALA A 18 5.44 1.49 6.95
N ASN A 19 4.27 1.16 6.37
CA ASN A 19 3.32 2.14 5.86
C ASN A 19 1.88 1.72 6.12
N PHE A 20 1.01 2.69 6.40
CA PHE A 20 -0.38 2.52 6.80
C PHE A 20 -1.25 3.53 6.05
N ILE A 21 -2.32 3.06 5.44
CA ILE A 21 -3.36 3.91 4.87
C ILE A 21 -4.67 3.60 5.58
N PHE A 22 -5.25 4.63 6.20
CA PHE A 22 -6.56 4.58 6.82
C PHE A 22 -7.60 5.03 5.79
N ASP A 23 -8.53 4.15 5.45
CA ASP A 23 -9.57 4.38 4.45
C ASP A 23 -10.94 4.24 5.09
N GLU A 24 -11.49 5.39 5.49
CA GLU A 24 -12.83 5.49 6.04
C GLU A 24 -13.86 5.28 4.92
N GLN A 25 -14.73 4.29 5.12
CA GLN A 25 -15.78 3.98 4.17
C GLN A 25 -17.00 4.85 4.47
N ASN A 26 -16.98 6.10 3.99
CA ASN A 26 -18.14 6.96 4.12
C ASN A 26 -19.22 6.54 3.10
N THR A 27 -20.34 6.02 3.60
CA THR A 27 -21.50 5.65 2.77
C THR A 27 -22.52 6.78 2.63
N ASP A 28 -22.36 7.90 3.36
CA ASP A 28 -23.29 9.03 3.33
C ASP A 28 -22.55 10.37 3.23
N PHE A 29 -22.50 10.93 2.02
CA PHE A 29 -21.93 12.25 1.73
C PHE A 29 -22.85 13.42 2.09
N SER A 30 -24.08 13.15 2.58
CA SER A 30 -25.09 14.16 2.87
C SER A 30 -25.01 14.71 4.31
N THR A 31 -24.32 14.01 5.21
CA THR A 31 -24.13 14.45 6.59
C THR A 31 -22.66 14.77 6.85
N SER A 32 -22.38 15.96 7.37
CA SER A 32 -21.05 16.36 7.87
C SER A 32 -20.71 15.71 9.21
N ALA A 33 -21.53 14.75 9.66
CA ALA A 33 -21.22 13.91 10.80
C ALA A 33 -20.18 12.90 10.34
N HIS A 34 -19.00 12.92 10.98
CA HIS A 34 -18.02 11.84 10.85
C HIS A 34 -18.76 10.51 10.95
N ALA A 35 -18.65 9.67 9.93
CA ALA A 35 -19.17 8.32 10.03
C ALA A 35 -18.57 7.72 11.30
N SER A 36 -19.33 6.92 12.06
CA SER A 36 -18.76 6.22 13.20
C SER A 36 -17.46 5.57 12.73
N CYS A 37 -16.32 5.92 13.35
CA CYS A 37 -14.98 5.43 12.97
C CYS A 37 -14.84 3.89 13.00
N ASP A 38 -15.95 3.20 13.25
CA ASP A 38 -16.16 1.77 13.22
C ASP A 38 -16.17 1.20 11.78
N ASN A 39 -16.42 2.01 10.74
CA ASN A 39 -16.41 1.55 9.34
C ASN A 39 -15.16 2.02 8.58
N MET A 40 -14.00 1.49 8.96
CA MET A 40 -12.72 1.78 8.29
C MET A 40 -11.97 0.51 7.91
N TYR A 41 -11.24 0.60 6.80
CA TYR A 41 -10.19 -0.35 6.46
C TYR A 41 -8.83 0.27 6.66
N VAL A 42 -7.84 -0.55 7.05
CA VAL A 42 -6.43 -0.14 7.10
C VAL A 42 -5.64 -1.03 6.17
N TYR A 43 -4.96 -0.42 5.21
CA TYR A 43 -4.02 -1.10 4.32
C TYR A 43 -2.60 -0.90 4.84
N MET A 44 -1.86 -1.99 5.01
CA MET A 44 -0.55 -1.99 5.64
C MET A 44 0.47 -2.67 4.73
N ALA A 45 1.58 -1.98 4.45
CA ALA A 45 2.68 -2.57 3.69
C ALA A 45 3.64 -3.31 4.64
N ASP A 46 3.85 -4.61 4.39
CA ASP A 46 4.92 -5.39 5.00
C ASP A 46 6.11 -5.42 4.04
N THR A 47 7.18 -4.72 4.39
CA THR A 47 8.30 -4.45 3.48
C THR A 47 9.28 -5.61 3.36
N THR A 48 9.54 -6.32 4.46
CA THR A 48 10.50 -7.44 4.53
C THR A 48 9.88 -8.76 4.10
N ASN A 49 8.56 -8.90 4.27
CA ASN A 49 7.78 -9.96 3.67
C ASN A 49 6.80 -9.27 2.72
N PRO A 50 7.11 -9.11 1.43
CA PRO A 50 6.32 -8.28 0.54
C PRO A 50 4.85 -8.71 0.46
N GLY A 51 3.97 -7.83 0.93
CA GLY A 51 2.53 -8.07 0.98
C GLY A 51 1.77 -6.88 1.52
N ILE A 52 0.46 -6.88 1.29
CA ILE A 52 -0.49 -5.95 1.88
C ILE A 52 -1.30 -6.69 2.93
N ILE A 53 -1.29 -6.19 4.16
CA ILE A 53 -2.21 -6.63 5.20
C ILE A 53 -3.41 -5.67 5.18
N VAL A 54 -4.61 -6.23 5.07
CA VAL A 54 -5.86 -5.47 5.17
C VAL A 54 -6.46 -5.76 6.53
N TYR A 55 -6.84 -4.72 7.26
CA TYR A 55 -7.57 -4.81 8.51
C TYR A 55 -8.95 -4.16 8.37
N ASP A 56 -10.00 -4.90 8.72
CA ASP A 56 -11.38 -4.47 8.78
C ASP A 56 -11.73 -4.11 10.23
N ALA A 57 -11.90 -2.81 10.52
CA ALA A 57 -12.18 -2.34 11.86
C ALA A 57 -13.59 -2.69 12.35
N ALA A 58 -14.56 -2.86 11.44
CA ALA A 58 -15.93 -3.20 11.79
C ALA A 58 -16.05 -4.66 12.23
N ARG A 59 -15.30 -5.55 11.58
CA ARG A 59 -15.30 -6.99 11.85
C ARG A 59 -14.17 -7.46 12.76
N ASP A 60 -13.26 -6.56 13.11
CA ASP A 60 -12.05 -6.86 13.88
C ASP A 60 -11.26 -8.04 13.28
N SER A 61 -11.13 -8.03 11.95
CA SER A 61 -10.50 -9.11 11.20
C SER A 61 -9.40 -8.58 10.30
N ALA A 62 -8.41 -9.43 10.01
CA ALA A 62 -7.33 -9.09 9.11
C ALA A 62 -7.04 -10.25 8.17
N TRP A 63 -6.61 -9.91 6.96
CA TRP A 63 -6.09 -10.86 5.99
C TRP A 63 -4.88 -10.29 5.28
N ARG A 64 -4.14 -11.16 4.59
CA ARG A 64 -2.92 -10.81 3.87
C ARG A 64 -3.08 -11.16 2.41
N LEU A 65 -2.62 -10.25 1.56
CA LEU A 65 -2.60 -10.38 0.11
C LEU A 65 -1.18 -10.16 -0.38
N GLN A 66 -0.75 -10.95 -1.35
CA GLN A 66 0.58 -10.85 -1.94
C GLN A 66 0.46 -10.85 -3.45
N HIS A 67 1.46 -10.26 -4.11
CA HIS A 67 1.58 -10.29 -5.56
C HIS A 67 3.07 -10.18 -5.92
N PRO A 68 3.56 -10.84 -6.99
CA PRO A 68 4.97 -10.76 -7.37
C PRO A 68 5.51 -9.34 -7.57
N LYS A 69 4.65 -8.39 -7.97
CA LYS A 69 5.01 -6.97 -8.16
C LYS A 69 5.23 -6.20 -6.85
N MET A 70 4.97 -6.81 -5.70
CA MET A 70 5.29 -6.24 -4.39
C MET A 70 6.75 -6.50 -3.99
N TYR A 71 7.41 -7.47 -4.63
CA TYR A 71 8.80 -7.83 -4.35
C TYR A 71 9.78 -6.81 -4.93
N PRO A 72 10.97 -6.66 -4.30
CA PRO A 72 12.02 -5.79 -4.79
C PRO A 72 12.51 -6.23 -6.18
N ASP A 73 12.92 -5.25 -6.97
CA ASP A 73 13.58 -5.45 -8.25
C ASP A 73 15.10 -5.41 -8.02
N PRO A 74 15.84 -6.51 -8.29
CA PRO A 74 17.27 -6.59 -7.98
C PRO A 74 18.12 -5.54 -8.70
N ASP A 75 17.67 -5.06 -9.87
CA ASP A 75 18.36 -4.00 -10.61
C ASP A 75 18.25 -2.63 -9.92
N TYR A 76 17.34 -2.50 -8.95
CA TYR A 76 17.07 -1.28 -8.20
C TYR A 76 17.36 -1.43 -6.69
N GLY A 77 18.11 -2.46 -6.29
CA GLY A 77 18.51 -2.67 -4.89
C GLY A 77 19.54 -1.67 -4.36
N THR A 78 20.17 -0.89 -5.24
CA THR A 78 21.19 0.11 -4.87
C THR A 78 20.67 1.52 -5.04
N TYR A 79 20.84 2.34 -4.00
CA TYR A 79 20.41 3.73 -3.91
C TYR A 79 21.63 4.63 -3.86
N ARG A 80 21.53 5.81 -4.47
CA ARG A 80 22.54 6.86 -4.35
C ARG A 80 21.91 8.09 -3.70
N VAL A 81 22.31 8.40 -2.48
CA VAL A 81 21.77 9.50 -1.67
C VAL A 81 22.93 10.39 -1.22
N ALA A 82 22.90 11.69 -1.55
CA ALA A 82 23.96 12.65 -1.17
C ALA A 82 25.39 12.21 -1.54
N GLY A 83 25.55 11.46 -2.64
CA GLY A 83 26.83 10.90 -3.10
C GLY A 83 27.22 9.55 -2.48
N GLU A 84 26.48 9.08 -1.49
CA GLU A 84 26.69 7.80 -0.81
C GLU A 84 25.82 6.69 -1.40
N TYR A 85 26.30 5.46 -1.29
CA TYR A 85 25.63 4.27 -1.82
C TYR A 85 25.08 3.38 -0.71
N TYR A 86 23.83 2.95 -0.85
CA TYR A 86 23.17 2.03 0.08
C TYR A 86 22.57 0.87 -0.70
N SER A 87 22.59 -0.33 -0.12
CA SER A 87 21.93 -1.51 -0.70
C SER A 87 20.78 -1.95 0.19
N LEU A 88 19.55 -1.80 -0.30
CA LEU A 88 18.32 -2.16 0.41
C LEU A 88 17.36 -2.87 -0.55
N MET A 89 17.17 -4.17 -0.35
CA MET A 89 16.25 -4.99 -1.14
C MET A 89 14.83 -4.94 -0.56
N ASP A 90 14.37 -3.74 -0.22
CA ASP A 90 13.09 -3.52 0.42
C ASP A 90 11.96 -3.66 -0.61
N GLY A 91 10.97 -4.49 -0.27
CA GLY A 91 9.78 -4.69 -1.08
C GLY A 91 8.78 -3.55 -0.93
N ILE A 92 7.50 -3.88 -1.01
CA ILE A 92 6.40 -2.91 -0.91
C ILE A 92 6.56 -1.96 0.29
N LEU A 93 6.48 -0.65 0.01
CA LEU A 93 6.66 0.40 1.01
C LEU A 93 5.69 1.55 0.79
N GLY A 94 5.71 2.17 -0.40
CA GLY A 94 4.83 3.27 -0.72
C GLY A 94 3.41 2.77 -1.00
N LEU A 95 2.42 3.33 -0.30
CA LEU A 95 0.98 3.10 -0.53
C LEU A 95 0.27 4.43 -0.69
N ALA A 96 -0.72 4.51 -1.59
CA ALA A 96 -1.62 5.65 -1.69
C ALA A 96 -2.98 5.25 -2.24
N VAL A 97 -4.07 5.76 -1.68
CA VAL A 97 -5.42 5.52 -2.20
C VAL A 97 -5.75 6.58 -3.26
N ALA A 98 -6.34 6.17 -4.37
CA ALA A 98 -6.80 7.10 -5.41
C ALA A 98 -7.84 8.11 -4.85
N ALA A 99 -7.79 9.36 -5.31
CA ALA A 99 -8.78 10.38 -4.97
C ALA A 99 -10.10 10.12 -5.69
N SER A 100 -10.82 9.12 -5.23
CA SER A 100 -12.24 8.95 -5.53
C SER A 100 -12.96 8.71 -4.22
N HIS A 101 -14.25 8.97 -4.18
CA HIS A 101 -15.08 8.73 -3.00
C HIS A 101 -15.86 7.40 -3.10
N ASN A 102 -15.69 6.62 -4.16
CA ASN A 102 -16.44 5.37 -4.40
C ASN A 102 -15.58 4.09 -4.28
N PHE A 103 -16.21 2.91 -4.31
CA PHE A 103 -15.52 1.60 -4.29
C PHE A 103 -14.78 1.25 -5.59
N GLN A 104 -14.77 2.13 -6.59
CA GLN A 104 -13.95 1.98 -7.80
C GLN A 104 -12.53 2.54 -7.60
N LYS A 105 -12.18 2.92 -6.37
CA LYS A 105 -10.83 3.33 -5.98
C LYS A 105 -9.82 2.21 -6.20
N SER A 106 -8.64 2.61 -6.62
CA SER A 106 -7.45 1.75 -6.61
C SER A 106 -6.53 2.14 -5.45
N LEU A 107 -5.84 1.14 -4.91
CA LEU A 107 -4.69 1.34 -4.05
C LEU A 107 -3.44 1.33 -4.95
N TYR A 108 -2.76 2.46 -5.05
CA TYR A 108 -1.43 2.55 -5.63
C TYR A 108 -0.40 2.02 -4.66
N PHE A 109 0.57 1.29 -5.19
CA PHE A 109 1.69 0.79 -4.41
C PHE A 109 2.99 0.71 -5.21
N GLN A 110 4.09 0.60 -4.48
CA GLN A 110 5.41 0.35 -5.04
C GLN A 110 6.31 -0.37 -4.05
N ALA A 111 7.21 -1.21 -4.58
CA ALA A 111 8.39 -1.64 -3.85
C ALA A 111 9.39 -0.48 -3.73
N PHE A 112 10.13 -0.41 -2.63
CA PHE A 112 11.16 0.61 -2.46
C PHE A 112 12.28 0.42 -3.47
N ALA A 113 12.76 -0.83 -3.62
CA ALA A 113 13.70 -1.22 -4.66
C ALA A 113 13.01 -1.38 -6.02
N SER A 114 12.36 -0.33 -6.53
CA SER A 114 11.80 -0.30 -7.88
C SER A 114 11.48 1.11 -8.37
N THR A 115 11.57 1.32 -9.68
CA THR A 115 11.03 2.52 -10.35
C THR A 115 9.55 2.39 -10.69
N ARG A 116 8.97 1.19 -10.64
CA ARG A 116 7.59 0.95 -11.09
C ARG A 116 6.56 1.37 -10.02
N LEU A 117 5.44 1.90 -10.50
CA LEU A 117 4.24 2.19 -9.72
C LEU A 117 3.15 1.25 -10.20
N PHE A 118 2.48 0.58 -9.28
CA PHE A 118 1.40 -0.35 -9.57
C PHE A 118 0.10 0.10 -8.91
N SER A 119 -1.01 -0.45 -9.37
CA SER A 119 -2.32 -0.27 -8.75
C SER A 119 -3.07 -1.58 -8.67
N VAL A 120 -3.90 -1.71 -7.64
CA VAL A 120 -4.86 -2.81 -7.47
C VAL A 120 -6.22 -2.23 -7.07
N PRO A 121 -7.34 -2.66 -7.67
CA PRO A 121 -8.67 -2.21 -7.25
C PRO A 121 -8.91 -2.57 -5.77
N ILE A 122 -9.35 -1.59 -4.98
CA ILE A 122 -9.65 -1.80 -3.55
C ILE A 122 -10.74 -2.86 -3.40
N ALA A 123 -11.74 -2.88 -4.29
CA ALA A 123 -12.79 -3.87 -4.28
C ALA A 123 -12.27 -5.32 -4.22
N GLU A 124 -11.14 -5.62 -4.86
CA GLU A 124 -10.50 -6.95 -4.78
C GLU A 124 -9.79 -7.18 -3.45
N LEU A 125 -9.17 -6.14 -2.88
CA LEU A 125 -8.56 -6.23 -1.55
C LEU A 125 -9.60 -6.50 -0.45
N LEU A 126 -10.83 -5.97 -0.62
CA LEU A 126 -11.91 -6.08 0.36
C LEU A 126 -12.65 -7.42 0.34
N ARG A 127 -12.37 -8.31 -0.61
CA ARG A 127 -13.03 -9.64 -0.70
C ARG A 127 -12.56 -10.62 0.38
N GLY A 128 -11.52 -10.26 1.13
CA GLY A 128 -10.89 -11.12 2.11
C GLY A 128 -9.61 -11.79 1.57
N PRO A 129 -9.18 -12.90 2.18
CA PRO A 129 -8.03 -13.67 1.71
C PRO A 129 -8.18 -14.08 0.24
N ASN A 130 -7.08 -14.07 -0.51
CA ASN A 130 -7.08 -14.59 -1.88
C ASN A 130 -7.10 -16.13 -1.84
N PRO A 131 -8.15 -16.79 -2.37
CA PRO A 131 -8.21 -18.26 -2.41
C PRO A 131 -7.42 -18.87 -3.57
N GLY A 132 -7.01 -18.05 -4.56
CA GLY A 132 -6.28 -18.45 -5.75
C GLY A 132 -4.78 -18.23 -5.63
N ASP A 133 -4.11 -18.13 -6.78
CA ASP A 133 -2.70 -17.75 -6.84
C ASP A 133 -2.56 -16.25 -6.57
N ASP A 134 -1.48 -15.84 -5.91
CA ASP A 134 -1.18 -14.43 -5.65
C ASP A 134 -1.16 -13.57 -6.93
N SER A 135 -0.78 -14.16 -8.07
CA SER A 135 -0.78 -13.52 -9.38
C SER A 135 -2.17 -13.32 -10.01
N ASP A 136 -3.23 -13.90 -9.42
CA ASP A 136 -4.61 -13.70 -9.87
C ASP A 136 -5.17 -12.32 -9.47
N LEU A 137 -4.54 -11.63 -8.53
CA LEU A 137 -4.90 -10.25 -8.19
C LEU A 137 -4.70 -9.34 -9.42
N PRO A 138 -5.69 -8.53 -9.81
CA PRO A 138 -5.61 -7.69 -11.01
C PRO A 138 -4.75 -6.45 -10.79
N VAL A 139 -3.46 -6.67 -10.59
CA VAL A 139 -2.45 -5.63 -10.44
C VAL A 139 -2.07 -5.09 -11.82
N THR A 140 -2.17 -3.77 -11.99
CA THR A 140 -1.81 -3.09 -13.23
C THR A 140 -0.62 -2.15 -13.01
N LEU A 141 0.21 -1.99 -14.04
CA LEU A 141 1.26 -0.97 -14.04
C LEU A 141 0.60 0.41 -14.20
N ALA A 142 0.80 1.29 -13.22
CA ALA A 142 0.30 2.66 -13.22
C ALA A 142 1.31 3.65 -13.83
N GLY A 143 2.61 3.35 -13.73
CA GLY A 143 3.64 4.21 -14.31
C GLY A 143 5.06 3.86 -13.87
N HIS A 144 5.99 4.74 -14.23
CA HIS A 144 7.41 4.65 -13.88
C HIS A 144 7.88 5.97 -13.27
N LYS A 145 8.79 5.86 -12.30
CA LYS A 145 9.54 6.95 -11.69
C LYS A 145 10.95 6.99 -12.30
N SER A 146 11.63 8.12 -12.18
CA SER A 146 13.03 8.28 -12.61
C SER A 146 14.02 7.50 -11.75
N SER A 147 13.72 7.32 -10.45
CA SER A 147 14.46 6.48 -9.52
C SER A 147 13.53 5.86 -8.47
N GLN A 148 14.09 5.08 -7.56
CA GLN A 148 13.38 4.54 -6.39
C GLN A 148 12.74 5.67 -5.58
N SER A 149 11.65 5.39 -4.87
CA SER A 149 11.10 6.33 -3.89
C SER A 149 10.44 5.59 -2.73
N ALA A 150 10.42 6.22 -1.56
CA ALA A 150 9.77 5.66 -0.38
C ALA A 150 8.31 6.13 -0.28
N ALA A 151 8.10 7.43 -0.07
CA ALA A 151 6.79 8.03 0.13
C ALA A 151 5.98 8.07 -1.18
N LEU A 152 4.67 7.82 -1.03
CA LEU A 152 3.66 7.91 -2.07
C LEU A 152 2.41 8.54 -1.43
N CYS A 153 1.78 9.50 -2.10
CA CYS A 153 0.50 10.05 -1.68
C CYS A 153 -0.31 10.51 -2.89
N THR A 154 -1.61 10.70 -2.69
CA THR A 154 -2.51 11.23 -3.72
C THR A 154 -3.01 12.59 -3.28
N ASP A 155 -3.00 13.58 -4.16
CA ASP A 155 -3.69 14.84 -3.96
C ASP A 155 -5.19 14.63 -4.13
N PHE A 156 -5.96 14.92 -3.08
CA PHE A 156 -7.41 14.71 -3.09
C PHE A 156 -8.16 15.70 -4.00
N ARG A 157 -7.53 16.81 -4.40
CA ARG A 157 -8.18 17.88 -5.18
C ARG A 157 -8.35 17.50 -6.64
N ASP A 158 -7.35 16.83 -7.20
CA ASP A 158 -7.28 16.51 -8.63
C ASP A 158 -6.93 15.03 -8.92
N GLY A 159 -6.62 14.25 -7.89
CA GLY A 159 -6.22 12.85 -8.02
C GLY A 159 -4.78 12.63 -8.47
N SER A 160 -3.95 13.68 -8.48
CA SER A 160 -2.54 13.57 -8.81
C SER A 160 -1.80 12.66 -7.83
N LEU A 161 -1.00 11.73 -8.35
CA LEU A 161 -0.12 10.88 -7.55
C LEU A 161 1.23 11.58 -7.36
N VAL A 162 1.62 11.80 -6.10
CA VAL A 162 2.85 12.51 -5.71
C VAL A 162 3.83 11.53 -5.07
N PHE A 163 5.09 11.60 -5.48
CA PHE A 163 6.19 10.75 -5.03
C PHE A 163 7.51 11.53 -5.07
N SER A 164 8.53 11.03 -4.35
CA SER A 164 9.84 11.68 -4.19
C SER A 164 10.97 10.77 -4.66
N PRO A 165 11.34 10.79 -5.95
CA PRO A 165 12.45 10.01 -6.47
C PRO A 165 13.76 10.34 -5.74
N VAL A 166 14.49 9.31 -5.33
CA VAL A 166 15.68 9.43 -4.49
C VAL A 166 16.77 10.27 -5.15
N THR A 167 16.97 10.13 -6.46
CA THR A 167 18.04 10.87 -7.17
C THR A 167 17.81 12.38 -7.28
N GLU A 168 16.58 12.85 -7.08
CA GLU A 168 16.17 14.25 -7.25
C GLU A 168 15.93 14.95 -5.90
N THR A 169 15.88 14.19 -4.81
CA THR A 169 15.51 14.68 -3.48
C THR A 169 16.54 14.35 -2.40
N ALA A 170 17.70 13.85 -2.80
CA ALA A 170 18.84 13.53 -1.96
C ALA A 170 19.91 14.63 -1.92
#